data_AF-A0A291LJ35-F1
#
_entry.id   AF-A0A291LJ35-F1
#
_cell.length_a   1.000
_cell.length_b   1.000
_cell.length_c   1.000
_cell.angle_alpha   90.00
_cell.angle_beta   90.00
_cell.angle_gamma   90.00
#
_symmetry.space_group_name_H-M   'P 1'
#
loop_
_entity.id
_entity.type
_entity.pdbx_description
1 polymer ?
#
loop_
_entity_poly.entity_id
_entity_poly.type
_entity_poly.pdbx_seq_one_letter_code
_entity_poly.pdbx_strand_id
1 'polypeptide(L)'
;MKQGGRSEQINSQLKPKDRYPLVELKDKSLYDLVPGKIYSININTLEVCGVYNNQRELWINLNPNSAHTVLGQLSLKQQINFIDNRIGRYFNLVKPGGINTESGNFYFCKHPDYLPGLTKKASGLFAVNTLTGLAKYFANNSQAGDRGTVRRNRKNNTITKDGIKYINEDIFIENFPSAVIKEGAIFQLNKKQLVNLPDNPKS
;
A
#
# COMPACT_ATOMS: atom_id res chain seq x y z
N MET A 1 -32.88 -32.86 5.05
CA MET A 1 -32.66 -31.54 5.66
C MET A 1 -31.21 -31.13 5.42
N LYS A 2 -30.95 -30.13 4.58
CA LYS A 2 -29.60 -29.62 4.27
C LYS A 2 -29.36 -28.38 5.12
N GLN A 3 -28.45 -28.44 6.10
CA GLN A 3 -27.97 -27.27 6.82
C GLN A 3 -26.89 -26.58 5.97
N GLY A 4 -27.25 -25.42 5.41
CA GLY A 4 -26.32 -24.55 4.70
C GLY A 4 -25.40 -23.84 5.69
N GLY A 5 -24.11 -24.15 5.64
CA GLY A 5 -23.08 -23.35 6.28
C GLY A 5 -23.00 -21.99 5.60
N ARG A 6 -23.55 -20.97 6.25
CA ARG A 6 -23.34 -19.56 5.89
C ARG A 6 -21.86 -19.28 6.13
N SER A 7 -21.06 -19.18 5.07
CA SER A 7 -19.76 -18.53 5.14
C SER A 7 -20.02 -17.07 5.49
N GLU A 8 -19.81 -16.71 6.75
CA GLU A 8 -19.71 -15.31 7.14
C GLU A 8 -18.50 -14.73 6.41
N GLN A 9 -18.78 -14.11 5.26
CA GLN A 9 -17.84 -13.23 4.57
C GLN A 9 -17.39 -12.20 5.60
N ILE A 10 -16.12 -12.31 6.02
CA ILE A 10 -15.48 -11.31 6.86
C ILE A 10 -15.57 -9.99 6.08
N ASN A 11 -16.52 -9.15 6.44
CA ASN A 11 -16.67 -7.78 5.95
C ASN A 11 -15.55 -6.89 6.54
N SER A 12 -14.28 -7.24 6.32
CA SER A 12 -13.13 -6.43 6.72
C SER A 12 -12.46 -5.73 5.54
N GLN A 13 -13.16 -5.54 4.41
CA GLN A 13 -12.72 -4.53 3.47
C GLN A 13 -13.14 -3.19 4.04
N LEU A 14 -12.15 -2.47 4.58
CA LEU A 14 -12.23 -1.06 4.94
C LEU A 14 -13.11 -0.33 3.91
N LYS A 15 -14.12 0.41 4.40
CA LYS A 15 -15.09 1.13 3.55
C LYS A 15 -14.33 1.92 2.46
N PRO A 16 -14.67 1.75 1.18
CA PRO A 16 -14.08 2.57 0.14
C PRO A 16 -14.84 3.90 0.08
N LYS A 17 -14.12 4.99 0.36
CA LYS A 17 -14.22 6.32 -0.29
C LYS A 17 -13.43 7.34 0.54
N ASP A 18 -12.36 7.85 -0.08
CA ASP A 18 -11.72 9.15 0.15
C ASP A 18 -11.61 9.62 1.61
N ARG A 19 -10.50 9.35 2.34
CA ARG A 19 -10.26 10.08 3.61
C ARG A 19 -8.94 9.94 4.37
N TYR A 20 -7.96 9.14 3.95
CA TYR A 20 -6.73 9.09 4.72
C TYR A 20 -5.74 10.14 4.18
N PRO A 21 -5.37 11.17 4.98
CA PRO A 21 -4.32 12.09 4.57
C PRO A 21 -3.05 11.28 4.24
N LEU A 22 -2.34 11.72 3.21
CA LEU A 22 -1.08 11.12 2.80
C LEU A 22 -0.12 11.19 3.99
N VAL A 23 0.06 10.07 4.69
CA VAL A 23 1.12 9.99 5.71
C VAL A 23 2.42 9.83 4.93
N GLU A 24 3.20 10.91 4.93
CA GLU A 24 4.55 10.90 4.39
C GLU A 24 5.50 10.25 5.38
N LEU A 25 6.18 9.21 4.92
CA LEU A 25 7.40 8.67 5.52
C LEU A 25 8.58 9.43 4.93
N LYS A 26 9.78 9.29 5.51
CA LYS A 26 10.96 10.08 5.13
C LYS A 26 11.18 10.18 3.61
N ASP A 27 11.09 9.05 2.92
CA ASP A 27 11.37 8.97 1.48
C ASP A 27 10.19 8.46 0.65
N LYS A 28 9.05 8.12 1.27
CA LYS A 28 7.93 7.44 0.60
C LYS A 28 6.60 7.70 1.32
N SER A 29 5.48 7.41 0.70
CA SER A 29 4.16 7.39 1.34
C SER A 29 3.79 5.98 1.82
N LEU A 30 2.70 5.86 2.60
CA LEU A 30 2.10 4.56 2.93
C LEU A 30 1.67 3.74 1.71
N TYR A 31 1.39 4.38 0.58
CA TYR A 31 0.96 3.73 -0.65
C TYR A 31 2.12 3.18 -1.48
N ASP A 32 3.35 3.64 -1.21
CA ASP A 32 4.56 3.08 -1.79
C ASP A 32 4.99 1.77 -1.08
N LEU A 33 4.31 1.40 0.00
CA LEU A 33 4.57 0.17 0.75
C LEU A 33 4.04 -1.06 0.02
N VAL A 34 4.70 -2.20 0.20
CA VAL A 34 4.24 -3.47 -0.37
C VAL A 34 3.02 -3.96 0.41
N PRO A 35 1.87 -4.18 -0.25
CA PRO A 35 0.70 -4.77 0.38
C PRO A 35 1.00 -6.15 0.99
N GLY A 36 0.29 -6.48 2.06
CA GLY A 36 0.49 -7.74 2.77
C GLY A 36 1.73 -7.79 3.68
N LYS A 37 2.55 -6.74 3.72
CA LYS A 37 3.67 -6.59 4.69
C LYS A 37 3.28 -5.68 5.85
N ILE A 38 4.04 -5.80 6.94
CA ILE A 38 4.01 -4.90 8.10
C ILE A 38 5.36 -4.19 8.17
N TYR A 39 5.33 -2.89 8.40
CA TYR A 39 6.52 -2.05 8.45
C TYR A 39 6.71 -1.47 9.85
N SER A 40 7.93 -1.49 10.36
CA SER A 40 8.32 -0.69 11.53
C SER A 40 8.97 0.60 11.05
N ILE A 41 8.54 1.72 11.64
CA ILE A 41 8.96 3.07 11.25
C ILE A 41 9.51 3.78 12.48
N ASN A 42 10.71 4.34 12.40
CA ASN A 42 11.23 5.18 13.48
C ASN A 42 10.36 6.43 13.66
N ILE A 43 9.87 6.67 14.87
CA ILE A 43 8.96 7.79 15.15
C ILE A 43 9.61 9.15 14.88
N ASN A 44 10.92 9.28 15.10
CA ASN A 44 11.65 10.54 14.98
C ASN A 44 12.09 10.83 13.54
N THR A 45 12.55 9.80 12.82
CA THR A 45 13.06 9.97 11.45
C THR A 45 12.04 9.65 10.36
N LEU A 46 10.93 8.99 10.71
CA LEU A 46 9.94 8.42 9.78
C LEU A 46 10.55 7.47 8.73
N GLU A 47 11.71 6.89 9.04
CA GLU A 47 12.37 5.87 8.21
C GLU A 47 11.81 4.49 8.48
N VAL A 48 11.74 3.67 7.43
CA VAL A 48 11.46 2.25 7.57
C VAL A 48 12.68 1.56 8.16
N CYS A 49 12.54 0.97 9.35
CA CYS A 49 13.60 0.24 10.04
C CYS A 49 13.45 -1.28 9.94
N GLY A 50 12.29 -1.77 9.51
CA GLY A 50 12.01 -3.20 9.37
C GLY A 50 10.78 -3.49 8.53
N VAL A 51 10.79 -4.66 7.88
CA VAL A 51 9.70 -5.15 7.02
C VAL A 51 9.44 -6.61 7.35
N TYR A 52 8.18 -6.95 7.60
CA TYR A 52 7.76 -8.26 8.08
C TYR A 52 6.61 -8.80 7.24
N ASN A 53 6.60 -10.11 7.00
CA ASN A 53 5.57 -10.78 6.19
C ASN A 53 4.23 -10.89 6.93
N ASN A 54 4.27 -11.00 8.26
CA ASN A 54 3.09 -11.14 9.10
C ASN A 54 3.39 -10.74 10.55
N GLN A 55 2.35 -10.71 11.38
CA GLN A 55 2.46 -10.33 12.79
C GLN A 55 3.33 -11.30 13.60
N ARG A 56 3.38 -12.59 13.23
CA ARG A 56 4.18 -13.61 13.92
C ARG A 56 5.68 -13.34 13.70
N GLU A 57 6.10 -13.06 12.48
CA GLU A 57 7.48 -12.70 12.16
C GLU A 57 7.89 -11.39 12.82
N LEU A 58 7.04 -10.36 12.78
CA LEU A 58 7.26 -9.12 13.52
C LEU A 58 7.54 -9.41 15.00
N TRP A 59 6.69 -10.23 15.63
CA TRP A 59 6.82 -10.56 17.03
C TRP A 59 8.11 -11.32 17.35
N ILE A 60 8.45 -12.33 16.56
CA ILE A 60 9.69 -13.11 16.73
C ILE A 60 10.90 -12.18 16.72
N ASN A 61 10.93 -11.22 15.79
CA ASN A 61 12.01 -10.25 15.68
C ASN A 61 12.06 -9.25 16.84
N LEU A 62 10.90 -8.81 17.34
CA LEU A 62 10.86 -7.88 18.48
C LEU A 62 11.13 -8.55 19.84
N ASN A 63 10.86 -9.85 19.96
CA ASN A 63 10.97 -10.59 21.22
C ASN A 63 11.63 -11.96 21.00
N PRO A 64 12.90 -12.01 20.55
CA PRO A 64 13.56 -13.26 20.17
C PRO A 64 13.62 -14.27 21.32
N ASN A 65 13.80 -13.79 22.56
CA ASN A 65 13.89 -14.61 23.76
C ASN A 65 12.53 -15.12 24.27
N SER A 66 11.42 -14.47 23.90
CA SER A 66 10.06 -14.86 24.32
C SER A 66 9.34 -15.71 23.27
N ALA A 67 9.76 -15.64 22.01
CA ALA A 67 9.11 -16.33 20.90
C ALA A 67 9.21 -17.85 20.99
N HIS A 68 10.34 -18.39 21.44
CA HIS A 68 10.51 -19.83 21.62
C HIS A 68 9.82 -20.35 22.90
N THR A 69 9.85 -19.56 23.98
CA THR A 69 9.44 -20.02 25.31
C THR A 69 7.95 -19.82 25.56
N VAL A 70 7.35 -18.71 25.10
CA VAL A 70 5.94 -18.38 25.40
C VAL A 70 5.02 -18.78 24.26
N LEU A 71 5.33 -18.42 23.00
CA LEU A 71 4.45 -18.75 21.87
C LEU A 71 4.46 -20.24 21.53
N GLY A 72 5.61 -20.91 21.63
CA GLY A 72 5.73 -22.35 21.38
C GLY A 72 4.90 -23.24 22.32
N GLN A 73 4.53 -22.71 23.49
CA GLN A 73 3.74 -23.42 24.50
C GLN A 73 2.23 -23.13 24.42
N LEU A 74 1.83 -22.10 23.67
CA LEU A 74 0.42 -21.71 23.53
C LEU A 74 -0.25 -22.50 22.40
N SER A 75 -1.55 -22.79 22.54
CA SER A 75 -2.35 -23.32 21.42
C SER A 75 -2.44 -22.29 20.28
N LEU A 76 -2.68 -22.74 19.05
CA LEU A 76 -2.78 -21.86 17.88
C LEU A 76 -3.79 -20.70 18.09
N LYS A 77 -4.94 -20.98 18.72
CA LYS A 77 -5.95 -19.97 19.04
C LYS A 77 -5.45 -18.94 20.06
N GLN A 78 -4.70 -19.38 21.07
CA GLN A 78 -4.10 -18.47 22.06
C GLN A 78 -2.97 -17.64 21.46
N GLN A 79 -2.15 -18.22 20.58
CA GLN A 79 -1.13 -17.48 19.83
C GLN A 79 -1.77 -16.35 19.00
N ILE A 80 -2.84 -16.66 18.25
CA ILE A 80 -3.58 -15.68 17.46
C ILE A 80 -4.13 -14.56 18.35
N ASN A 81 -4.89 -14.90 19.40
CA ASN A 81 -5.45 -13.91 20.32
C ASN A 81 -4.39 -13.08 21.04
N PHE A 82 -3.25 -13.70 21.41
CA PHE A 82 -2.15 -13.01 22.08
C PHE A 82 -1.47 -12.00 21.15
N ILE A 83 -1.21 -12.39 19.90
CA ILE A 83 -0.66 -11.54 18.85
C ILE A 83 -1.63 -10.40 18.52
N ASP A 84 -2.91 -10.70 18.33
CA ASP A 84 -3.93 -9.69 18.01
C ASP A 84 -4.16 -8.71 19.16
N ASN A 85 -4.09 -9.14 20.42
CA ASN A 85 -4.28 -8.22 21.55
C ASN A 85 -3.06 -7.32 21.84
N ARG A 86 -1.82 -7.79 21.62
CA ARG A 86 -0.61 -6.95 21.81
C ARG A 86 -0.28 -6.08 20.59
N ILE A 87 -0.54 -6.56 19.38
CA ILE A 87 -0.19 -5.85 18.13
C ILE A 87 -1.41 -5.08 17.58
N GLY A 88 -2.63 -5.52 17.87
CA GLY A 88 -3.87 -4.98 17.29
C GLY A 88 -4.36 -3.63 17.82
N ARG A 89 -3.55 -2.88 18.58
CA ARG A 89 -3.90 -1.50 19.02
C ARG A 89 -3.01 -0.39 18.47
N TYR A 90 -1.99 -0.71 17.67
CA TYR A 90 -1.11 0.32 17.10
C TYR A 90 -1.32 0.43 15.60
N PHE A 91 -2.52 0.83 15.19
CA PHE A 91 -2.83 1.06 13.79
C PHE A 91 -3.48 2.43 13.62
N ASN A 92 -2.74 3.29 12.89
CA ASN A 92 -2.94 4.71 12.64
C ASN A 92 -2.51 5.64 13.79
N LEU A 93 -1.23 6.05 13.75
CA LEU A 93 -0.62 7.18 14.46
C LEU A 93 -1.23 7.50 15.83
N VAL A 94 -0.97 6.67 16.83
CA VAL A 94 -1.15 7.07 18.23
C VAL A 94 0.26 7.28 18.79
N LYS A 95 0.62 8.53 19.09
CA LYS A 95 1.78 8.82 19.93
C LYS A 95 1.58 8.01 21.23
N PRO A 96 2.50 7.12 21.62
CA PRO A 96 2.35 6.40 22.87
C PRO A 96 2.61 7.41 24.01
N GLY A 97 1.56 8.11 24.42
CA GLY A 97 1.51 8.72 25.73
C GLY A 97 1.44 7.60 26.75
N GLY A 98 2.60 7.13 27.22
CA GLY A 98 2.72 6.36 28.45
C GLY A 98 3.08 4.87 28.33
N ILE A 99 3.31 4.31 27.14
CA ILE A 99 3.74 2.90 27.02
C ILE A 99 5.20 2.87 26.57
N ASN A 100 6.11 2.81 27.55
CA ASN A 100 7.50 2.41 27.34
C ASN A 100 7.53 0.89 27.11
N THR A 101 7.29 0.44 25.89
CA THR A 101 7.76 -0.91 25.51
C THR A 101 9.26 -0.83 25.31
N GLU A 102 10.03 -1.74 25.92
CA GLU A 102 11.51 -1.85 25.85
C GLU A 102 12.10 -1.99 24.43
N SER A 103 11.27 -1.93 23.40
CA SER A 103 11.58 -2.14 21.99
C SER A 103 11.39 -0.86 21.16
N GLY A 104 11.96 0.26 21.62
CA GLY A 104 12.22 1.46 20.82
C GLY A 104 11.01 2.31 20.37
N ASN A 105 11.30 3.53 19.92
CA ASN A 105 10.32 4.50 19.45
C ASN A 105 9.91 4.21 17.99
N PHE A 106 9.03 3.22 17.78
CA PHE A 106 8.55 2.85 16.43
C PHE A 106 7.03 2.94 16.26
N TYR A 107 6.58 3.40 15.09
CA TYR A 107 5.23 3.16 14.58
C TYR A 107 5.21 1.84 13.79
N PHE A 108 4.11 1.10 13.87
CA PHE A 108 3.84 0.00 12.94
C PHE A 108 2.77 0.42 11.94
N CYS A 109 3.03 0.20 10.65
CA CYS A 109 2.05 0.51 9.61
C CYS A 109 1.94 -0.61 8.58
N LYS A 110 0.86 -0.52 7.79
CA LYS A 110 0.52 -1.44 6.69
C LYS A 110 0.09 -0.60 5.51
N HIS A 111 0.26 -1.14 4.30
CA HIS A 111 -0.38 -0.58 3.12
C HIS A 111 -1.91 -0.55 3.31
N PRO A 112 -2.65 0.46 2.80
CA PRO A 112 -4.11 0.55 2.97
C PRO A 112 -4.88 -0.68 2.46
N ASP A 113 -4.43 -1.29 1.36
CA ASP A 113 -4.98 -2.55 0.81
C ASP A 113 -4.40 -3.82 1.46
N TYR A 114 -4.00 -3.80 2.74
CA TYR A 114 -3.38 -4.97 3.37
C TYR A 114 -4.35 -6.15 3.52
N LEU A 115 -4.04 -7.26 2.84
CA LEU A 115 -4.50 -8.61 3.21
C LEU A 115 -3.25 -9.49 3.47
N PRO A 116 -3.14 -10.14 4.65
CA PRO A 116 -1.98 -10.97 4.99
C PRO A 116 -1.68 -12.02 3.92
N GLY A 117 -0.41 -12.14 3.51
CA GLY A 117 0.10 -13.28 2.74
C GLY A 117 -0.39 -13.45 1.29
N LEU A 118 -1.35 -12.65 0.82
CA LEU A 118 -2.01 -12.88 -0.49
C LEU A 118 -2.09 -11.64 -1.39
N THR A 119 -1.65 -10.48 -0.92
CA THR A 119 -1.81 -9.23 -1.69
C THR A 119 -0.57 -8.91 -2.51
N LYS A 120 -0.72 -8.82 -3.83
CA LYS A 120 0.30 -8.27 -4.73
C LYS A 120 0.25 -6.73 -4.67
N LYS A 121 1.39 -6.06 -4.87
CA LYS A 121 1.44 -4.60 -5.08
C LYS A 121 0.40 -4.25 -6.14
N ALA A 122 -0.47 -3.29 -5.84
CA ALA A 122 -1.38 -2.76 -6.85
C ALA A 122 -0.54 -2.22 -8.01
N SER A 123 -0.96 -2.49 -9.24
CA SER A 123 -0.28 -1.96 -10.42
C SER A 123 -0.45 -0.44 -10.43
N GLY A 124 0.65 0.26 -10.16
CA GLY A 124 0.73 1.71 -10.25
C GLY A 124 0.53 2.19 -11.69
N LEU A 125 0.38 3.50 -11.83
CA LEU A 125 0.14 4.14 -13.12
C LEU A 125 0.64 5.58 -13.14
N PHE A 126 0.86 6.09 -14.34
CA PHE A 126 1.02 7.52 -14.60
C PHE A 126 -0.26 8.08 -15.21
N ALA A 127 -0.78 9.16 -14.63
CA ALA A 127 -1.81 9.98 -15.23
C ALA A 127 -1.15 11.14 -15.98
N VAL A 128 -1.23 11.11 -17.30
CA VAL A 128 -0.60 12.10 -18.18
C VAL A 128 -1.65 13.10 -18.65
N ASN A 129 -1.48 14.36 -18.30
CA ASN A 129 -2.25 15.44 -18.89
C ASN A 129 -1.70 15.74 -20.28
N THR A 130 -2.46 15.38 -21.32
CA THR A 130 -2.02 15.49 -22.72
C THR A 130 -1.93 16.93 -23.22
N LEU A 131 -2.58 17.87 -22.53
CA LEU A 131 -2.55 19.30 -22.88
C LEU A 131 -1.27 19.97 -22.35
N THR A 132 -0.81 19.57 -21.17
CA THR A 132 0.33 20.22 -20.48
C THR A 132 1.61 19.38 -20.50
N GLY A 133 1.53 18.08 -20.76
CA GLY A 133 2.64 17.14 -20.64
C GLY A 133 2.97 16.73 -19.22
N LEU A 134 2.20 17.19 -18.24
CA LEU A 134 2.40 16.84 -16.84
C LEU A 134 1.95 15.40 -16.60
N ALA A 135 2.87 14.52 -16.26
CA ALA A 135 2.60 13.16 -15.83
C ALA A 135 2.73 13.07 -14.31
N LYS A 136 1.73 12.51 -13.64
CA LYS A 136 1.77 12.27 -12.19
C LYS A 136 1.66 10.79 -11.89
N TYR A 137 2.54 10.27 -11.04
CA TYR A 137 2.51 8.88 -10.60
C TYR A 137 1.48 8.67 -9.48
N PHE A 138 0.78 7.55 -9.56
CA PHE A 138 -0.11 7.02 -8.53
C PHE A 138 0.17 5.53 -8.33
N ALA A 139 0.31 5.10 -7.08
CA ALA A 139 0.60 3.72 -6.72
C ALA A 139 -0.59 2.78 -6.99
N ASN A 140 -1.81 3.30 -7.14
CA ASN A 140 -2.99 2.54 -7.52
C ASN A 140 -4.09 3.38 -8.20
N ASN A 141 -5.05 2.68 -8.83
CA ASN A 141 -6.17 3.30 -9.54
C ASN A 141 -7.05 4.19 -8.66
N SER A 142 -7.26 3.83 -7.39
CA SER A 142 -8.15 4.57 -6.48
C SER A 142 -7.59 5.93 -6.06
N GLN A 143 -6.27 6.12 -6.12
CA GLN A 143 -5.65 7.42 -5.85
C GLN A 143 -5.73 8.35 -7.06
N ALA A 144 -5.65 7.78 -8.27
CA ALA A 144 -5.73 8.54 -9.50
C ALA A 144 -7.16 9.07 -9.78
N GLY A 145 -8.18 8.47 -9.18
CA GLY A 145 -9.58 8.88 -9.29
C GLY A 145 -10.55 7.73 -9.05
N ASP A 146 -11.78 7.83 -9.57
CA ASP A 146 -12.75 6.74 -9.50
C ASP A 146 -12.17 5.46 -10.15
N ARG A 147 -12.01 4.41 -9.35
CA ARG A 147 -11.32 3.17 -9.74
C ARG A 147 -11.90 2.55 -11.01
N GLY A 148 -13.22 2.56 -11.17
CA GLY A 148 -13.91 2.00 -12.34
C GLY A 148 -13.59 2.79 -13.61
N THR A 149 -13.62 4.10 -13.50
CA THR A 149 -13.32 5.05 -14.58
C THR A 149 -11.85 4.97 -15.00
N VAL A 150 -10.93 4.99 -14.04
CA VAL A 150 -9.48 4.88 -14.32
C VAL A 150 -9.17 3.56 -15.02
N ARG A 151 -9.68 2.44 -14.49
CA ARG A 151 -9.45 1.12 -15.08
C ARG A 151 -9.99 1.01 -16.51
N ARG A 152 -11.18 1.56 -16.77
CA ARG A 152 -11.79 1.56 -18.11
C ARG A 152 -10.93 2.34 -19.10
N ASN A 153 -10.53 3.56 -18.75
CA ASN A 153 -9.73 4.40 -19.63
C ASN A 153 -8.34 3.80 -19.89
N ARG A 154 -7.71 3.26 -18.85
CA ARG A 154 -6.42 2.56 -18.95
C ARG A 154 -6.49 1.34 -19.86
N LYS A 155 -7.52 0.48 -19.69
CA LYS A 155 -7.71 -0.72 -20.52
C LYS A 155 -8.01 -0.38 -22.00
N ASN A 156 -8.77 0.68 -22.24
CA ASN A 156 -9.20 1.05 -23.58
C ASN A 156 -8.24 2.03 -24.28
N ASN A 157 -7.17 2.46 -23.61
CA ASN A 157 -6.26 3.52 -24.06
C ASN A 157 -6.98 4.83 -24.42
N THR A 158 -8.07 5.15 -23.72
CA THR A 158 -8.86 6.36 -23.97
C THR A 158 -8.38 7.52 -23.10
N ILE A 159 -8.47 8.73 -23.66
CA ILE A 159 -8.20 9.99 -22.96
C ILE A 159 -9.51 10.44 -22.29
N THR A 160 -9.44 10.88 -21.03
CA THR A 160 -10.61 11.41 -20.34
C THR A 160 -11.07 12.74 -20.95
N LYS A 161 -12.28 13.18 -20.61
CA LYS A 161 -12.79 14.52 -20.98
C LYS A 161 -11.84 15.66 -20.55
N ASP A 162 -11.10 15.46 -19.46
CA ASP A 162 -10.16 16.43 -18.90
C ASP A 162 -8.76 16.31 -19.52
N GLY A 163 -8.61 15.52 -20.60
CA GLY A 163 -7.34 15.36 -21.31
C GLY A 163 -6.35 14.44 -20.61
N ILE A 164 -6.79 13.51 -19.75
CA ILE A 164 -5.89 12.61 -19.02
C ILE A 164 -5.80 11.25 -19.72
N LYS A 165 -4.57 10.81 -20.04
CA LYS A 165 -4.28 9.42 -20.44
C LYS A 165 -3.66 8.68 -19.26
N TYR A 166 -4.20 7.50 -18.91
CA TYR A 166 -3.64 6.64 -17.87
C TYR A 166 -2.79 5.54 -18.48
N ILE A 167 -1.54 5.41 -18.04
CA ILE A 167 -0.55 4.46 -18.56
C ILE A 167 -0.02 3.62 -17.40
N ASN A 168 0.13 2.31 -17.58
CA ASN A 168 0.69 1.44 -16.54
C ASN A 168 2.12 1.85 -16.18
N GLU A 169 2.49 1.68 -14.91
CA GLU A 169 3.82 2.01 -14.36
C GLU A 169 4.97 1.40 -15.19
N ASP A 170 4.92 0.10 -15.45
CA ASP A 170 5.93 -0.65 -16.20
C ASP A 170 6.14 -0.09 -17.62
N ILE A 171 5.05 0.15 -18.33
CA ILE A 171 5.07 0.66 -19.71
C ILE A 171 5.59 2.10 -19.76
N PHE A 172 5.14 2.94 -18.82
CA PHE A 172 5.57 4.32 -18.78
C PHE A 172 7.08 4.42 -18.50
N ILE A 173 7.59 3.62 -17.57
CA ILE A 173 9.00 3.62 -17.17
C ILE A 173 9.90 3.07 -18.26
N GLU A 174 9.45 2.04 -18.99
CA GLU A 174 10.17 1.53 -20.16
C GLU A 174 10.40 2.62 -21.23
N ASN A 175 9.41 3.50 -21.43
CA ASN A 175 9.49 4.59 -22.40
C ASN A 175 10.14 5.87 -21.84
N PHE A 176 10.04 6.09 -20.53
CA PHE A 176 10.51 7.28 -19.84
C PHE A 176 11.28 6.90 -18.57
N PRO A 177 12.50 6.34 -18.69
CA PRO A 177 13.24 5.74 -17.58
C PRO A 177 13.69 6.76 -16.52
N SER A 178 13.66 8.05 -16.82
CA SER A 178 13.93 9.13 -15.85
C SER A 178 12.72 9.48 -14.97
N ALA A 179 11.55 8.90 -15.22
CA ALA A 179 10.38 9.11 -14.39
C ALA A 179 10.51 8.37 -13.04
N VAL A 180 10.09 9.03 -11.97
CA VAL A 180 10.22 8.51 -10.61
C VAL A 180 8.95 7.75 -10.21
N ILE A 181 9.11 6.52 -9.73
CA ILE A 181 8.04 5.67 -9.20
C ILE A 181 7.89 5.94 -7.70
N LYS A 182 7.32 7.09 -7.36
CA LYS A 182 7.00 7.49 -5.98
C LYS A 182 5.67 8.21 -5.96
N GLU A 183 4.78 7.86 -5.03
CA GLU A 183 3.45 8.48 -4.94
C GLU A 183 3.51 10.00 -5.02
N GLY A 184 2.72 10.57 -5.92
CA GLY A 184 2.65 12.01 -6.12
C GLY A 184 3.81 12.61 -6.93
N ALA A 185 4.83 11.83 -7.29
CA ALA A 185 5.91 12.30 -8.15
C ALA A 185 5.38 12.77 -9.51
N ILE A 186 6.02 13.81 -10.02
CA ILE A 186 5.65 14.47 -11.26
C ILE A 186 6.79 14.32 -12.25
N PHE A 187 6.45 14.10 -13.52
CA PHE A 187 7.36 14.05 -14.63
C PHE A 187 6.83 14.93 -15.77
N GLN A 188 7.67 15.82 -16.29
CA GLN A 188 7.28 16.73 -17.37
C GLN A 188 7.72 16.17 -18.72
N LEU A 189 6.74 15.87 -19.57
CA LEU A 189 6.97 15.47 -20.95
C LEU A 189 7.12 16.70 -21.84
N ASN A 190 8.01 16.60 -22.83
CA ASN A 190 8.08 17.56 -23.91
C ASN A 190 7.06 17.24 -25.02
N LYS A 191 6.87 18.19 -25.95
CA LYS A 191 5.90 18.04 -27.06
C LYS A 191 6.12 16.79 -27.91
N LYS A 192 7.38 16.39 -28.16
CA LYS A 192 7.68 15.19 -28.96
C LYS A 192 7.29 13.90 -28.23
N GLN A 193 7.54 13.85 -26.92
CA GLN A 193 7.17 12.71 -26.08
C GLN A 193 5.65 12.60 -25.92
N LEU A 194 4.93 13.72 -25.82
CA LEU A 194 3.46 13.75 -25.77
C LEU A 194 2.79 13.16 -27.02
N VAL A 195 3.35 13.41 -28.20
CA VAL A 195 2.81 12.87 -29.46
C VAL A 195 2.99 11.35 -29.53
N ASN A 196 4.01 10.82 -28.85
CA ASN A 196 4.38 9.41 -28.88
C ASN A 196 4.12 8.70 -27.54
N LEU A 197 2.97 8.99 -26.91
CA LEU A 197 2.62 8.33 -25.64
C LEU A 197 2.31 6.84 -25.87
N PRO A 198 2.92 5.93 -25.08
CA PRO A 198 2.69 4.51 -25.26
C PRO A 198 1.24 4.13 -24.91
N ASP A 199 0.81 3.00 -25.46
CA ASP A 199 -0.48 2.38 -25.19
C ASP A 199 -0.30 1.21 -24.22
N ASN A 200 -1.31 0.99 -23.37
CA ASN A 200 -1.36 -0.23 -22.57
C ASN A 200 -1.72 -1.43 -23.45
N PRO A 201 -1.21 -2.64 -23.15
CA PRO A 201 -1.59 -3.85 -23.86
C PRO A 201 -3.08 -4.09 -23.71
N LYS A 202 -3.74 -4.42 -24.83
CA LYS A 202 -5.14 -4.80 -24.84
C LYS A 202 -5.27 -6.19 -24.20
N SER A 203 -5.94 -6.23 -23.05
CA SER A 203 -6.31 -7.46 -22.34
C SER A 203 -7.58 -8.09 -22.91
#